data_AF-A0A2M7SW29-F1
#
_entry.id   AF-A0A2M7SW29-F1
#
_cell.length_a   1.000
_cell.length_b   1.000
_cell.length_c   1.000
_cell.angle_alpha   90.00
_cell.angle_beta   90.00
_cell.angle_gamma   90.00
#
_symmetry.space_group_name_H-M   'P 1'
#
loop_
_entity.id
_entity.type
_entity.pdbx_description
1 polymer ?
#
loop_
_entity_poly.entity_id
_entity_poly.type
_entity_poly.pdbx_seq_one_letter_code
_entity_poly.pdbx_strand_id
1 'polypeptide(L)'
;EKNIIQIQRYVDWIEQYYIPNRQSDIQPVLVAKKIANKQSNAYQLLIDSFNRFNQANNNRCARLKFIEFDLDNDDLSFEIVSY
;
A
#
# COMPACT_ATOMS: atom_id res chain seq x y z
N GLU A 1 -4.70 -1.83 10.08
CA GLU A 1 -4.54 -0.41 10.49
C GLU A 1 -3.10 0.07 10.60
N LYS A 2 -2.23 -0.58 11.39
CA LYS A 2 -0.83 -0.11 11.59
C LYS A 2 -0.07 0.22 10.30
N ASN A 3 -0.19 -0.64 9.27
CA ASN A 3 0.47 -0.41 7.98
C ASN A 3 0.01 0.88 7.29
N ILE A 4 -1.29 1.18 7.33
CA ILE A 4 -1.85 2.37 6.68
C ILE A 4 -1.44 3.65 7.41
N ILE A 5 -1.40 3.62 8.75
CA ILE A 5 -0.89 4.75 9.54
C ILE A 5 0.59 5.02 9.20
N GLN A 6 1.40 3.98 9.01
CA GLN A 6 2.79 4.15 8.60
C GLN A 6 2.91 4.71 7.18
N ILE A 7 2.13 4.18 6.23
CA ILE A 7 2.12 4.69 4.85
C ILE A 7 1.71 6.17 4.83
N GLN A 8 0.68 6.57 5.58
CA GLN A 8 0.26 7.96 5.70
C GLN A 8 1.41 8.86 6.17
N ARG A 9 2.11 8.45 7.23
CA ARG A 9 3.28 9.20 7.73
C ARG A 9 4.38 9.35 6.67
N TYR A 10 4.61 8.32 5.86
CA TYR A 10 5.60 8.43 4.78
C TYR A 10 5.15 9.39 3.67
N VAL A 11 3.86 9.37 3.30
CA VAL A 11 3.31 10.37 2.38
C VAL A 11 3.48 11.78 2.95
N ASP A 12 3.11 11.99 4.21
CA ASP A 12 3.22 13.29 4.88
C ASP A 12 4.68 13.79 4.90
N TRP A 13 5.65 12.91 5.20
CA TRP A 13 7.06 13.26 5.22
C TRP A 13 7.61 13.60 3.83
N ILE A 14 7.26 12.83 2.79
CA ILE A 14 7.72 13.09 1.42
C ILE A 14 7.13 14.42 0.92
N GLU A 15 5.85 14.67 1.18
CA GLU A 15 5.20 15.92 0.80
C GLU A 15 5.80 17.13 1.54
N GLN A 16 6.10 16.99 2.83
CA GLN A 16 6.64 18.09 3.64
C GLN A 16 8.11 18.40 3.31
N TYR A 17 8.94 17.38 3.08
CA TYR A 17 10.40 17.56 3.04
C TYR A 17 11.02 17.32 1.66
N TYR A 18 10.41 16.52 0.79
CA TYR A 18 10.98 16.16 -0.51
C TYR A 18 10.39 16.97 -1.65
N ILE A 19 9.06 17.00 -1.78
CA ILE A 19 8.36 17.67 -2.88
C ILE A 19 8.73 19.16 -3.03
N PRO A 20 8.85 19.96 -1.95
CA PRO A 20 9.19 21.38 -2.08
C PRO A 20 10.56 21.62 -2.71
N ASN A 21 11.46 20.65 -2.58
CA ASN A 21 12.82 20.71 -3.11
C ASN A 21 12.93 20.02 -4.48
N ARG A 22 11.96 19.18 -4.85
CA ARG A 22 11.96 18.43 -6.10
C ARG A 22 10.54 18.02 -6.51
N GLN A 23 10.04 18.59 -7.60
CA GLN A 23 8.78 18.16 -8.19
C GLN A 23 8.82 16.66 -8.50
N SER A 24 7.95 15.90 -7.84
CA SER A 24 7.90 14.44 -7.90
C SER A 24 6.49 13.97 -7.56
N ASP A 25 6.05 12.85 -8.13
CA ASP A 25 4.82 12.17 -7.74
C ASP A 25 5.10 11.09 -6.68
N ILE A 26 4.11 10.84 -5.80
CA ILE A 26 4.21 9.80 -4.76
C ILE A 26 3.41 8.57 -5.20
N GLN A 27 4.04 7.39 -5.20
CA GLN A 27 3.39 6.09 -5.38
C GLN A 27 3.60 5.21 -4.14
N PRO A 28 2.60 5.09 -3.25
CA PRO A 28 2.65 4.17 -2.13
C PRO A 28 2.62 2.72 -2.63
N VAL A 29 3.47 1.86 -2.06
CA VAL A 29 3.50 0.42 -2.35
C VAL A 29 3.60 -0.35 -1.04
N LEU A 30 2.65 -1.27 -0.81
CA LEU A 30 2.69 -2.21 0.29
C LEU A 30 3.04 -3.59 -0.26
N VAL A 31 4.13 -4.17 0.23
CA VAL A 31 4.56 -5.53 -0.08
C VAL A 31 4.33 -6.40 1.15
N ALA A 32 3.55 -7.48 1.05
CA ALA A 32 3.22 -8.36 2.17
C ALA A 32 3.16 -9.82 1.74
N LYS A 33 3.22 -10.75 2.71
CA LYS A 33 3.08 -12.18 2.42
C LYS A 33 1.70 -12.46 1.84
N LYS A 34 1.62 -13.37 0.87
CA LYS A 34 0.38 -13.81 0.22
C LYS A 34 -0.67 -14.26 1.23
N ILE A 35 -1.88 -13.73 1.10
CA ILE A 35 -3.01 -14.06 1.97
C ILE A 35 -3.82 -15.19 1.33
N ALA A 36 -3.85 -16.35 1.99
CA ALA A 36 -4.54 -17.54 1.48
C ALA A 36 -6.07 -17.35 1.40
N ASN A 37 -6.69 -16.77 2.43
CA ASN A 37 -8.15 -16.58 2.48
C ASN A 37 -8.56 -15.11 2.29
N LYS A 38 -8.84 -14.75 1.02
CA LYS A 38 -9.34 -13.42 0.62
C LYS A 38 -10.82 -13.18 0.93
N GLN A 39 -11.56 -14.20 1.36
CA GLN A 39 -12.95 -14.07 1.83
C GLN A 39 -13.03 -13.77 3.34
N SER A 40 -11.90 -13.81 4.04
CA SER A 40 -11.88 -13.53 5.48
C SER A 40 -12.26 -12.08 5.79
N ASN A 41 -12.93 -11.86 6.93
CA ASN A 41 -13.26 -10.51 7.41
C ASN A 41 -12.00 -9.64 7.58
N ALA A 42 -10.88 -10.24 7.99
CA ALA A 42 -9.60 -9.54 8.12
C ALA A 42 -9.08 -9.00 6.78
N TYR A 43 -9.23 -9.79 5.70
CA TYR A 43 -8.87 -9.32 4.36
C TYR A 43 -9.79 -8.19 3.89
N GLN A 44 -11.10 -8.32 4.10
CA GLN A 44 -12.05 -7.27 3.74
C GLN A 44 -11.76 -5.96 4.48
N LEU A 45 -11.53 -6.01 5.80
CA LEU A 45 -11.14 -4.84 6.59
C LEU A 45 -9.80 -4.22 6.13
N LEU A 46 -8.87 -5.05 5.65
CA LEU A 46 -7.61 -4.59 5.08
C LEU A 46 -7.87 -3.82 3.77
N ILE A 47 -8.64 -4.38 2.85
CA ILE A 47 -8.99 -3.74 1.57
C ILE A 47 -9.78 -2.45 1.79
N ASP A 48 -10.74 -2.45 2.72
CA ASP A 48 -11.47 -1.24 3.12
C ASP A 48 -10.51 -0.15 3.65
N SER A 49 -9.50 -0.54 4.42
CA SER A 49 -8.48 0.41 4.89
C SER A 49 -7.67 1.02 3.74
N PHE A 50 -7.39 0.24 2.68
CA PHE A 50 -6.70 0.73 1.49
C PHE A 50 -7.58 1.70 0.71
N ASN A 51 -8.86 1.35 0.53
CA ASN A 51 -9.82 2.19 -0.18
C ASN A 51 -10.05 3.53 0.54
N ARG A 52 -10.19 3.51 1.87
CA ARG A 52 -10.27 4.75 2.68
C ARG A 52 -9.02 5.60 2.55
N PHE A 53 -7.83 4.98 2.62
CA PHE A 53 -6.57 5.69 2.42
C PHE A 53 -6.49 6.35 1.04
N ASN A 54 -6.83 5.60 -0.02
CA ASN A 54 -6.83 6.10 -1.40
C ASN A 54 -7.81 7.26 -1.60
N GLN A 55 -9.00 7.19 -0.99
CA GLN A 55 -9.98 8.26 -1.05
C GLN A 55 -9.49 9.52 -0.34
N ALA A 56 -8.88 9.37 0.85
CA ALA A 56 -8.37 10.50 1.62
C ALA A 56 -7.14 11.18 1.00
N ASN A 57 -6.36 10.47 0.18
CA ASN A 57 -5.11 10.96 -0.40
C ASN A 57 -5.14 11.07 -1.94
N ASN A 58 -6.32 11.11 -2.56
CA ASN A 58 -6.50 11.10 -4.02
C ASN A 58 -5.78 12.26 -4.75
N ASN A 59 -5.55 13.39 -4.07
CA ASN A 59 -4.87 14.57 -4.61
C ASN A 59 -3.41 14.69 -4.12
N ARG A 60 -2.93 13.75 -3.29
CA ARG A 60 -1.61 13.80 -2.65
C ARG A 60 -0.66 12.72 -3.17
N CYS A 61 -1.21 11.57 -3.57
CA CYS A 61 -0.42 10.46 -4.09
C CYS A 61 -1.27 9.57 -5.01
N ALA A 62 -0.61 8.74 -5.81
CA ALA A 62 -1.27 7.70 -6.59
C ALA A 62 -1.92 6.64 -5.68
N ARG A 63 -2.90 5.89 -6.20
CA ARG A 63 -3.53 4.78 -5.47
C ARG A 63 -2.48 3.78 -4.98
N LEU A 64 -2.60 3.33 -3.73
CA LEU A 64 -1.72 2.35 -3.10
C LEU A 64 -1.61 1.08 -3.95
N LYS A 65 -0.40 0.67 -4.33
CA LYS A 65 -0.17 -0.65 -4.93
C LYS A 65 -0.02 -1.69 -3.83
N PHE A 66 -0.73 -2.80 -3.94
CA PHE A 66 -0.59 -3.93 -3.05
C PHE A 66 0.08 -5.09 -3.80
N ILE A 67 1.20 -5.55 -3.29
CA ILE A 67 1.99 -6.65 -3.84
C ILE A 67 2.03 -7.75 -2.80
N GLU A 68 1.60 -8.95 -3.20
CA GLU A 68 1.76 -10.15 -2.40
C GLU A 68 3.03 -10.87 -2.83
N PHE A 69 3.81 -11.37 -1.87
CA PHE A 69 4.94 -12.25 -2.14
C PHE A 69 4.69 -13.63 -1.54
N ASP A 70 5.23 -14.65 -2.19
CA ASP A 70 5.17 -16.03 -1.72
C ASP A 70 6.52 -16.73 -1.95
N LEU A 71 6.82 -17.68 -1.07
CA LEU A 71 8.03 -18.51 -1.13
C LEU A 71 7.60 -19.95 -1.42
N ASP A 72 7.97 -20.46 -2.58
CA ASP A 72 7.71 -21.84 -2.98
C ASP A 72 9.01 -22.47 -3.49
N ASN A 73 9.44 -23.58 -2.87
CA ASN A 73 10.68 -24.30 -3.22
C ASN A 73 11.93 -23.40 -3.40
N ASP A 74 12.17 -22.51 -2.42
CA ASP A 74 13.25 -21.51 -2.43
C ASP A 74 13.14 -20.41 -3.50
N ASP A 75 12.08 -20.41 -4.32
CA ASP A 75 11.77 -19.33 -5.25
C ASP A 75 10.86 -18.27 -4.60
N LEU A 76 11.23 -17.01 -4.79
CA LEU A 76 10.46 -15.85 -4.34
C LEU A 76 9.67 -15.27 -5.52
N SER A 77 8.34 -15.35 -5.43
CA SER A 77 7.43 -14.80 -6.43
C SER A 77 6.70 -13.57 -5.89
N PHE A 78 6.34 -12.65 -6.79
CA PHE A 78 5.60 -11.43 -6.47
C PHE A 78 4.39 -11.30 -7.40
N GLU A 79 3.25 -10.91 -6.85
CA GLU A 79 2.00 -10.72 -7.58
C GLU A 79 1.39 -9.37 -7.19
N ILE A 80 1.02 -8.56 -8.19
CA ILE A 80 0.26 -7.33 -7.94
C ILE A 80 -1.21 -7.72 -7.73
N VAL A 81 -1.77 -7.32 -6.60
CA VAL A 81 -3.15 -7.65 -6.23
C VAL A 81 -4.08 -6.52 -6.64
N SER A 82 -5.08 -6.86 -7.46
CA SER A 82 -6.25 -6.01 -7.70
C SER A 82 -7.21 -6.12 -6.51
N TYR A 83 -7.59 -4.99 -5.94
CA TYR A 83 -8.47 -4.88 -4.77
C TYR A 83 -9.44 -3.70 -4.88
#